data_AF-A0A963A354-F1
#
_entry.id   AF-A0A963A354-F1
#
_cell.length_a   1.000
_cell.length_b   1.000
_cell.length_c   1.000
_cell.angle_alpha   90.00
_cell.angle_beta   90.00
_cell.angle_gamma   90.00
#
_symmetry.space_group_name_H-M   'P 1'
#
loop_
_entity.id
_entity.type
_entity.pdbx_description
1 polymer ?
#
loop_
_entity_poly.entity_id
_entity_poly.type
_entity_poly.pdbx_seq_one_letter_code
_entity_poly.pdbx_strand_id
1 'polypeptide(L)' 'MWKLPMFGESDVDAILAECEACHKAHPNNHVRLLGFDNYAQSAGASMVIYRGQPK' A
#
# COMPACT_ATOMS: atom_id res chain seq x y z
N MET A 1 8.90 -2.61 -0.01
CA MET A 1 7.96 -2.04 -1.01
C MET A 1 7.27 -3.23 -1.67
N TRP A 2 5.94 -3.25 -1.70
CA TRP A 2 5.18 -4.30 -2.40
C TRP A 2 5.06 -3.90 -3.86
N LYS A 3 5.57 -4.74 -4.77
CA LYS A 3 5.66 -4.44 -6.21
C LYS A 3 6.25 -3.04 -6.46
N LEU A 4 5.63 -2.27 -7.35
CA LEU A 4 6.01 -0.92 -7.76
C LEU A 4 4.81 0.04 -7.57
N PRO A 5 5.03 1.37 -7.58
CA PRO A 5 3.92 2.33 -7.59
C PRO A 5 2.94 2.05 -8.74
N MET A 6 1.64 2.12 -8.44
CA MET A 6 0.57 1.87 -9.41
C MET A 6 0.32 3.12 -10.27
N PHE A 7 1.23 3.41 -11.19
CA PHE A 7 1.15 4.58 -12.06
C PHE A 7 -0.11 4.55 -12.95
N GLY A 8 -0.91 5.62 -12.93
CA GLY A 8 -2.12 5.74 -13.75
C GLY A 8 -3.31 4.93 -13.26
N GLU A 9 -3.19 4.22 -12.13
CA GLU A 9 -4.32 3.51 -11.53
C GLU A 9 -5.30 4.50 -10.89
N SER A 10 -6.59 4.26 -11.11
CA SER A 10 -7.68 5.06 -10.55
C SER A 10 -8.78 4.21 -9.92
N ASP A 11 -8.75 2.89 -10.10
CA ASP A 11 -9.67 1.96 -9.45
C ASP A 11 -9.23 1.66 -8.01
N VAL A 12 -10.11 1.98 -7.07
CA VAL A 12 -9.90 1.75 -5.64
C VAL A 12 -9.88 0.26 -5.32
N ASP A 13 -10.71 -0.54 -5.99
CA ASP A 13 -10.83 -1.97 -5.71
C ASP A 13 -9.55 -2.71 -6.12
N ALA A 14 -8.94 -2.34 -7.26
CA ALA A 14 -7.64 -2.84 -7.68
C ALA A 14 -6.53 -2.54 -6.66
N ILE A 15 -6.50 -1.32 -6.10
CA ILE A 15 -5.52 -0.92 -5.08
C ILE A 15 -5.71 -1.75 -3.80
N LEU A 16 -6.96 -1.90 -3.34
CA LEU A 16 -7.27 -2.67 -2.13
C LEU A 16 -6.97 -4.17 -2.31
N ALA A 17 -7.20 -4.72 -3.50
CA ALA A 17 -6.86 -6.11 -3.81
C ALA A 17 -5.35 -6.38 -3.67
N GLU A 18 -4.49 -5.47 -4.14
CA GLU A 18 -3.04 -5.57 -3.94
C GLU A 18 -2.62 -5.46 -2.48
N CYS A 19 -3.31 -4.60 -1.72
CA CYS A 19 -3.08 -4.48 -0.29
C CYS A 19 -3.42 -5.78 0.47
N GLU A 20 -4.53 -6.41 0.12
CA GLU A 20 -4.94 -7.70 0.68
C GLU A 20 -3.95 -8.81 0.29
N ALA A 21 -3.52 -8.86 -0.97
CA ALA A 21 -2.53 -9.81 -1.45
C ALA A 21 -1.19 -9.67 -0.67
N CYS A 22 -0.76 -8.43 -0.43
CA CYS A 22 0.42 -8.15 0.38
C CYS A 22 0.28 -8.65 1.83
N HIS A 23 -0.88 -8.41 2.46
CA HIS A 23 -1.12 -8.85 3.83
C HIS A 23 -1.20 -10.39 3.94
N LYS A 24 -1.85 -11.05 2.99
CA LYS A 24 -1.92 -12.52 2.93
C LYS A 24 -0.54 -13.16 2.76
N ALA A 25 0.33 -12.57 1.95
CA ALA A 25 1.71 -13.04 1.78
C ALA A 25 2.56 -12.82 3.05
N HIS A 26 2.25 -11.79 3.85
CA HIS A 26 3.02 -11.39 5.02
C HIS A 26 2.13 -11.01 6.22
N PRO A 27 1.44 -11.97 6.86
CA PRO A 27 0.39 -11.69 7.85
C PRO A 27 0.90 -11.05 9.16
N ASN A 28 2.19 -11.25 9.49
CA ASN A 28 2.79 -10.70 10.70
C ASN A 28 3.30 -9.26 10.51
N ASN A 29 3.26 -8.73 9.28
CA ASN A 29 3.79 -7.41 8.95
C ASN A 29 2.68 -6.36 8.90
N HIS A 30 3.01 -5.12 9.28
CA HIS A 30 2.18 -3.97 8.95
C HIS A 30 2.20 -3.72 7.44
N VAL A 31 1.03 -3.46 6.85
CA VAL A 31 0.92 -2.99 5.47
C VAL A 31 0.46 -1.54 5.50
N ARG A 32 1.16 -0.68 4.76
CA ARG A 32 0.90 0.75 4.67
C ARG A 32 0.69 1.15 3.22
N LEU A 33 -0.37 1.91 2.97
CA LEU A 33 -0.59 2.57 1.69
C LEU A 33 0.18 3.89 1.66
N LEU A 34 0.93 4.12 0.59
CA LEU A 34 1.78 5.28 0.38
C LEU A 34 1.37 5.96 -0.94
N GLY A 35 1.03 7.24 -0.87
CA GLY A 35 0.74 8.09 -2.02
C GLY A 35 1.90 9.05 -2.28
N PHE A 36 2.35 9.12 -3.53
CA PHE A 36 3.39 10.04 -3.97
C PHE A 36 2.79 11.18 -4.79
N ASP A 37 3.23 12.40 -4.51
CA ASP A 37 2.99 13.55 -5.37
C ASP A 37 4.22 13.74 -6.27
N ASN A 38 4.03 13.54 -7.57
CA ASN A 38 5.09 13.62 -8.56
C ASN A 38 5.54 15.06 -8.86
N TYR A 39 4.68 16.07 -8.64
CA TYR A 39 5.03 17.48 -8.83
C TYR A 39 5.86 17.99 -7.65
N ALA A 40 5.44 17.68 -6.42
CA ALA A 40 6.16 18.04 -5.22
C ALA A 40 7.37 17.12 -4.93
N GLN A 41 7.51 16.03 -5.69
CA GLN A 41 8.56 15.01 -5.53
C GLN A 41 8.65 14.47 -4.10
N SER A 42 7.50 14.26 -3.46
CA SER A 42 7.42 13.86 -2.05
C SER A 42 6.29 12.86 -1.79
N ALA A 43 6.31 12.23 -0.61
CA ALA A 43 5.23 11.37 -0.15
C ALA A 43 4.09 12.24 0.41
N GLY A 44 2.98 12.33 -0.31
CA GLY A 44 1.82 13.14 0.06
C GLY A 44 0.86 12.46 1.05
N ALA A 45 0.79 11.13 1.05
CA ALA A 45 -0.10 10.38 1.94
C ALA A 45 0.58 9.09 2.46
N SER A 46 0.32 8.73 3.71
CA SER A 46 0.92 7.55 4.35
C SER A 46 0.04 7.03 5.47
N MET A 47 -0.58 5.86 5.29
CA MET A 47 -1.53 5.31 6.28
C MET A 47 -1.47 3.78 6.40
N VAL A 48 -1.45 3.28 7.64
CA VAL A 48 -1.45 1.83 7.91
C VAL A 48 -2.85 1.29 7.62
N ILE A 49 -2.93 0.29 6.75
CA ILE A 49 -4.18 -0.33 6.31
C ILE A 49 -4.38 -1.75 6.87
N TYR A 50 -3.28 -2.47 7.15
CA TYR A 50 -3.32 -3.73 7.88
C TYR A 50 -2.30 -3.70 9.01
N ARG A 51 -2.72 -4.18 10.18
CA ARG A 51 -1.81 -4.41 11.30
C ARG A 51 -1.33 -5.85 11.26
N GLY A 52 -0.02 -6.04 11.40
CA GLY A 52 0.53 -7.36 11.62
C GLY A 52 -0.03 -7.94 12.92
N GLN A 53 -0.23 -9.26 12.96
CA GLN A 53 -0.53 -9.97 14.20
C GLN A 53 0.79 -10.55 14.74
N PRO A 54 1.45 -9.86 15.69
CA PRO A 54 2.65 -10.42 16.31
C PRO A 54 2.28 -11.70 17.06
N LYS A 55 3.13 -12.72 16.92
CA LYS A 55 3.05 -13.96 17.70
C LYS A 55 3.53 -13.73 19.13
#